data_AF-A0A1Y1ZGC5-F1
#
_entry.id   AF-A0A1Y1ZGC5-F1
#
_cell.length_a   1.000
_cell.length_b   1.000
_cell.length_c   1.000
_cell.angle_alpha   90.00
_cell.angle_beta   90.00
_cell.angle_gamma   90.00
#
_symmetry.space_group_name_H-M   'P 1'
#
loop_
_entity.id
_entity.type
_entity.pdbx_description
1 polymer ?
#
loop_
_entity_poly.entity_id
_entity_poly.type
_entity_poly.pdbx_seq_one_letter_code
_entity_poly.pdbx_strand_id
1 'polypeptide(L)'
;MKSIFITAAALCSFASAAPAWMAPPPSGTQLYSLQSKSSTAAVNNQWLSLKTGASTYSLASASSAAAKFWVDLYKPTGTYAVHNADDTRQIALRGPDGTLLTLVDITNPSTDNIPSGQLMEWATFTMDANVLGVKDGSTLTNRTFVAISGSGGYTVALYDGASTVTQNIVPITLNWVKTT
;
A
#
# COMPACT_ATOMS: atom_id res chain seq x y z
N MET A 1 -40.76 28.87 19.93
CA MET A 1 -39.57 28.13 20.37
C MET A 1 -38.82 27.66 19.13
N LYS A 2 -37.64 28.23 18.85
CA LYS A 2 -36.81 27.87 17.68
C LYS A 2 -35.74 26.91 18.18
N SER A 3 -35.86 25.63 17.83
CA SER A 3 -34.85 24.62 18.15
C SER A 3 -33.77 24.64 17.08
N ILE A 4 -32.54 24.93 17.50
CA ILE A 4 -31.34 24.86 16.66
C ILE A 4 -30.81 23.43 16.77
N PHE A 5 -30.88 22.68 15.67
CA PHE A 5 -30.17 21.41 15.52
C PHE A 5 -28.72 21.73 15.17
N ILE A 6 -27.78 21.37 16.05
CA ILE A 6 -26.35 21.36 15.74
C ILE A 6 -26.00 19.91 15.40
N THR A 7 -25.80 19.63 14.13
CA THR A 7 -25.17 18.39 13.64
C THR A 7 -23.69 18.44 14.01
N ALA A 8 -23.27 17.57 14.94
CA ALA A 8 -21.86 17.38 15.25
C ALA A 8 -21.18 16.69 14.06
N ALA A 9 -20.29 17.41 13.37
CA ALA A 9 -19.33 16.80 12.47
C ALA A 9 -18.35 15.97 13.32
N ALA A 10 -18.34 14.66 13.13
CA ALA A 10 -17.37 13.78 13.75
C ALA A 10 -15.96 14.14 13.22
N LEU A 11 -15.11 14.68 14.08
CA LEU A 11 -13.68 14.78 13.82
C LEU A 11 -13.14 13.36 13.63
N CYS A 12 -12.73 13.02 12.40
CA CYS A 12 -11.88 11.85 12.15
C CYS A 12 -10.55 12.08 12.88
N SER A 13 -10.31 11.31 13.93
CA SER A 13 -9.04 11.29 14.66
C SER A 13 -7.96 10.66 13.76
N PHE A 14 -7.03 11.48 13.29
CA PHE A 14 -5.76 11.01 12.72
C PHE A 14 -4.93 10.39 13.85
N ALA A 15 -4.97 9.07 13.98
CA ALA A 15 -4.02 8.35 14.81
C ALA A 15 -2.70 8.24 14.03
N SER A 16 -1.82 9.24 14.14
CA SER A 16 -0.42 9.06 13.72
C SER A 16 0.28 8.19 14.76
N ALA A 17 0.53 6.93 14.43
CA ALA A 17 1.33 6.04 15.26
C ALA A 17 2.77 6.60 15.33
N ALA A 18 3.27 6.85 16.54
CA ALA A 18 4.66 7.21 16.75
C ALA A 18 5.57 6.05 16.30
N PRO A 19 6.69 6.33 15.64
CA PRO A 19 7.54 5.27 15.13
C PRO A 19 8.26 4.51 16.25
N ALA A 20 8.02 3.20 16.33
CA ALA A 20 8.95 2.30 16.99
C ALA A 20 10.18 2.14 16.09
N TRP A 21 11.36 2.56 16.56
CA TRP A 21 12.61 2.27 15.89
C TRP A 21 12.83 0.76 15.91
N MET A 22 12.58 0.09 14.78
CA MET A 22 12.78 -1.36 14.70
C MET A 22 14.23 -1.69 14.37
N ALA A 23 14.69 -2.77 14.99
CA ALA A 23 15.95 -3.44 14.72
C ALA A 23 15.79 -4.37 13.51
N PRO A 24 16.89 -4.73 12.81
CA PRO A 24 16.90 -5.59 11.62
C PRO A 24 15.95 -6.79 11.75
N PRO A 25 15.40 -7.32 10.63
CA PRO A 25 14.42 -8.39 10.70
C PRO A 25 15.03 -9.54 11.50
N PRO A 26 14.32 -10.07 12.52
CA PRO A 26 14.83 -11.16 13.33
C PRO A 26 15.37 -12.30 12.46
N SER A 27 16.45 -12.94 12.89
CA SER A 27 17.01 -14.07 12.14
C SER A 27 15.93 -15.14 11.90
N GLY A 28 15.83 -15.63 10.66
CA GLY A 28 14.80 -16.58 10.25
C GLY A 28 13.45 -15.95 9.86
N THR A 29 13.38 -14.62 9.75
CA THR A 29 12.17 -13.93 9.26
C THR A 29 11.80 -14.41 7.87
N GLN A 30 10.55 -14.84 7.70
CA GLN A 30 10.00 -15.21 6.40
C GLN A 30 9.92 -13.97 5.50
N LEU A 31 10.60 -14.04 4.36
CA LEU A 31 10.48 -13.06 3.30
C LEU A 31 9.39 -13.45 2.30
N TYR A 32 8.77 -12.44 1.71
CA TYR A 32 7.72 -12.58 0.71
C TYR A 32 8.02 -11.67 -0.48
N SER A 33 7.53 -12.07 -1.65
CA SER A 33 7.37 -11.19 -2.79
C SER A 33 5.89 -11.09 -3.11
N LEU A 34 5.50 -10.02 -3.81
CA LEU A 34 4.12 -9.82 -4.24
C LEU A 34 4.00 -10.10 -5.74
N GLN A 35 3.06 -10.96 -6.12
CA GLN A 35 2.76 -11.27 -7.51
C GLN A 35 1.34 -10.84 -7.86
N SER A 36 1.21 -10.10 -8.95
CA SER A 36 -0.06 -9.68 -9.51
C SER A 36 -0.79 -10.83 -10.20
N LYS A 37 -2.11 -10.84 -10.04
CA LYS A 37 -3.06 -11.69 -10.76
C LYS A 37 -4.13 -10.80 -11.38
N SER A 38 -4.42 -11.01 -12.66
CA SER A 38 -5.43 -10.24 -13.41
C SER A 38 -5.95 -11.03 -14.60
N SER A 39 -7.12 -10.67 -15.11
CA SER A 39 -7.61 -11.16 -16.41
C SER A 39 -6.86 -10.54 -17.59
N THR A 40 -6.18 -9.42 -17.39
CA THR A 40 -5.41 -8.73 -18.42
C THR A 40 -3.99 -9.29 -18.47
N ALA A 41 -3.63 -9.90 -19.61
CA ALA A 41 -2.36 -10.61 -19.77
C ALA A 41 -1.12 -9.76 -19.44
N ALA A 42 -1.12 -8.48 -19.82
CA ALA A 42 0.02 -7.57 -19.61
C ALA A 42 0.39 -7.32 -18.15
N VAL A 43 -0.56 -7.49 -17.22
CA VAL A 43 -0.36 -7.28 -15.77
C VAL A 43 -0.63 -8.54 -14.95
N ASN A 44 -0.80 -9.68 -15.61
CA ASN A 44 -0.98 -10.97 -14.95
C ASN A 44 0.39 -11.64 -14.72
N ASN A 45 0.56 -12.30 -13.58
CA ASN A 45 1.78 -12.97 -13.15
C ASN A 45 3.03 -12.07 -13.10
N GLN A 46 2.86 -10.75 -13.02
CA GLN A 46 3.97 -9.81 -12.87
C GLN A 46 4.32 -9.64 -11.39
N TRP A 47 5.56 -9.32 -11.08
CA TRP A 47 6.10 -9.16 -9.75
C TRP A 47 6.13 -7.69 -9.36
N LEU A 48 5.74 -7.39 -8.13
CA LEU A 48 5.95 -6.07 -7.57
C LEU A 48 7.45 -5.82 -7.43
N SER A 49 7.92 -4.71 -7.96
CA SER A 49 9.33 -4.34 -8.05
C SER A 49 9.52 -2.86 -7.77
N LEU A 50 10.72 -2.51 -7.31
CA LEU A 50 11.15 -1.13 -7.17
C LEU A 50 12.38 -0.92 -8.04
N LYS A 51 12.25 -0.10 -9.07
CA LYS A 51 13.38 0.25 -9.94
C LYS A 51 14.38 1.09 -9.15
N THR A 52 15.68 0.89 -9.37
CA THR A 52 16.73 1.70 -8.74
C THR A 52 16.48 3.19 -8.98
N GLY A 53 16.45 3.98 -7.90
CA GLY A 53 16.19 5.42 -7.92
C GLY A 53 14.70 5.82 -8.01
N ALA A 54 13.78 4.86 -8.06
CA ALA A 54 12.34 5.13 -7.99
C ALA A 54 11.84 5.14 -6.53
N SER A 55 10.74 5.85 -6.30
CA SER A 55 10.01 5.87 -5.02
C SER A 55 8.63 5.22 -5.11
N THR A 56 8.26 4.70 -6.28
CA THR A 56 6.97 4.06 -6.54
C THR A 56 7.19 2.64 -7.02
N TYR A 57 6.37 1.72 -6.52
CA TYR A 57 6.41 0.33 -6.94
C TYR A 57 5.74 0.15 -8.29
N SER A 58 6.31 -0.75 -9.10
CA SER A 58 5.83 -1.08 -10.43
C SER A 58 5.88 -2.58 -10.67
N LEU A 59 5.17 -3.04 -11.70
CA LEU A 59 5.14 -4.44 -12.09
C LEU A 59 6.32 -4.75 -13.05
N ALA A 60 7.02 -5.85 -12.75
CA ALA A 60 8.07 -6.41 -13.57
C ALA A 60 7.78 -7.87 -13.95
N SER A 61 8.21 -8.30 -15.13
CA SER A 61 7.96 -9.66 -15.62
C SER A 61 8.87 -10.70 -14.99
N ALA A 62 10.10 -10.33 -14.65
CA ALA A 62 11.08 -11.23 -14.06
C ALA A 62 10.93 -11.32 -12.53
N SER A 63 10.83 -12.53 -12.00
CA SER A 63 10.82 -12.76 -10.54
C SER A 63 12.11 -12.34 -9.85
N SER A 64 13.23 -12.31 -10.57
CA SER A 64 14.52 -11.81 -10.05
C SER A 64 14.51 -10.32 -9.74
N ALA A 65 13.57 -9.55 -10.32
CA ALA A 65 13.38 -8.14 -10.03
C ALA A 65 12.34 -7.90 -8.91
N ALA A 66 11.73 -8.97 -8.38
CA ALA A 66 10.73 -8.85 -7.34
C ALA A 66 11.32 -8.23 -6.08
N ALA A 67 10.64 -7.22 -5.55
CA ALA A 67 10.94 -6.71 -4.24
C ALA A 67 10.64 -7.81 -3.19
N LYS A 68 11.44 -7.82 -2.13
CA LYS A 68 11.33 -8.75 -1.02
C LYS A 68 10.89 -7.98 0.22
N PHE A 69 9.95 -8.56 0.93
CA PHE A 69 9.28 -7.95 2.05
C PHE A 69 9.23 -8.88 3.24
N TRP A 70 9.22 -8.32 4.44
CA TRP A 70 8.73 -9.00 5.63
C TRP A 70 7.62 -8.15 6.24
N VAL A 71 6.90 -8.72 7.19
CA VAL A 71 5.73 -8.07 7.79
C VAL A 71 5.84 -8.06 9.29
N ASP A 72 5.36 -6.97 9.90
CA ASP A 72 5.16 -6.86 11.35
C ASP A 72 3.68 -6.61 11.66
N LEU A 73 3.17 -7.27 12.69
CA LEU A 73 1.77 -7.14 13.09
C LEU A 73 1.58 -5.91 13.98
N TYR A 74 0.85 -4.93 13.48
CA TYR A 74 0.34 -3.82 14.27
C TYR A 74 -0.88 -4.28 15.09
N LYS A 75 -0.59 -4.75 16.31
CA LYS A 75 -1.57 -5.36 17.23
C LYS A 75 -2.85 -4.52 17.48
N PRO A 76 -2.82 -3.18 17.60
CA PRO A 76 -4.03 -2.40 17.88
C PRO A 76 -5.14 -2.52 16.84
N THR A 77 -4.78 -2.65 15.56
CA THR A 77 -5.73 -2.71 14.43
C THR A 77 -5.82 -4.10 13.79
N GLY A 78 -4.87 -4.99 14.11
CA GLY A 78 -4.73 -6.31 13.51
C GLY A 78 -4.28 -6.24 12.04
N THR A 79 -3.55 -5.19 11.68
CA THR A 79 -3.03 -4.95 10.33
C THR A 79 -1.52 -5.10 10.31
N TYR A 80 -0.93 -5.15 9.13
CA TYR A 80 0.50 -5.36 8.94
C TYR A 80 1.19 -4.11 8.41
N ALA A 81 2.35 -3.82 8.99
CA ALA A 81 3.39 -3.04 8.31
C ALA A 81 4.13 -3.97 7.35
N VAL A 82 4.46 -3.47 6.16
CA VAL A 82 5.13 -4.23 5.10
C VAL A 82 6.47 -3.60 4.84
N HIS A 83 7.52 -4.22 5.35
CA HIS A 83 8.88 -3.71 5.32
C HIS A 83 9.65 -4.31 4.15
N ASN A 84 10.55 -3.54 3.57
CA ASN A 84 11.54 -4.07 2.64
C ASN A 84 12.51 -5.00 3.39
N ALA A 85 13.15 -5.91 2.66
CA ALA A 85 14.09 -6.88 3.23
C ALA A 85 15.29 -6.24 3.96
N ASP A 86 15.55 -4.95 3.76
CA ASP A 86 16.60 -4.18 4.44
C ASP A 86 16.12 -3.45 5.72
N ASP A 87 14.82 -3.51 6.05
CA ASP A 87 14.15 -2.91 7.24
C ASP A 87 14.21 -1.39 7.38
N THR A 88 15.13 -0.73 6.67
CA THR A 88 15.20 0.74 6.60
C THR A 88 14.04 1.38 5.84
N ARG A 89 13.23 0.57 5.14
CA ARG A 89 12.17 1.04 4.25
C ARG A 89 10.92 0.19 4.39
N GLN A 90 9.79 0.77 4.05
CA GLN A 90 8.50 0.09 4.05
C GLN A 90 7.62 0.59 2.91
N ILE A 91 6.59 -0.21 2.62
CA ILE A 91 5.54 0.19 1.69
C ILE A 91 4.55 1.10 2.39
N ALA A 92 4.13 2.15 1.68
CA ALA A 92 2.96 2.94 2.02
C ALA A 92 2.08 3.19 0.79
N LEU A 93 0.86 3.65 1.03
CA LEU A 93 -0.04 4.19 0.02
C LEU A 93 0.00 5.71 0.13
N ARG A 94 0.18 6.41 -0.99
CA ARG A 94 0.25 7.88 -0.99
C ARG A 94 -0.39 8.50 -2.23
N GLY A 95 -1.15 9.56 -2.04
CA GLY A 95 -1.72 10.34 -3.14
C GLY A 95 -2.57 11.51 -2.63
N PRO A 96 -2.97 12.45 -3.51
CA PRO A 96 -3.98 13.45 -3.17
C PRO A 96 -5.31 12.82 -2.73
N ASP A 97 -6.05 13.52 -1.88
CA ASP A 97 -7.42 13.12 -1.52
C ASP A 97 -8.31 13.01 -2.77
N GLY A 98 -9.19 12.00 -2.79
CA GLY A 98 -10.09 11.71 -3.92
C GLY A 98 -9.41 11.17 -5.18
N THR A 99 -8.16 10.71 -5.10
CA THR A 99 -7.39 10.13 -6.21
C THR A 99 -6.78 8.78 -5.86
N LEU A 100 -6.22 8.09 -6.86
CA LEU A 100 -5.50 6.83 -6.64
C LEU A 100 -4.35 7.01 -5.66
N LEU A 101 -4.28 6.14 -4.64
CA LEU A 101 -3.16 6.11 -3.71
C LEU A 101 -2.07 5.19 -4.26
N THR A 102 -0.97 5.78 -4.73
CA THR A 102 0.14 5.04 -5.31
C THR A 102 0.89 4.26 -4.24
N LEU A 103 1.31 3.04 -4.57
CA LEU A 103 2.15 2.23 -3.71
C LEU A 103 3.59 2.76 -3.76
N VAL A 104 4.06 3.30 -2.65
CA VAL A 104 5.35 4.00 -2.54
C VAL A 104 6.29 3.31 -1.56
N ASP A 105 7.57 3.49 -1.81
CA ASP A 105 8.66 3.15 -0.90
C ASP A 105 8.96 4.36 -0.02
N ILE A 106 8.91 4.19 1.30
CA ILE A 106 9.20 5.24 2.27
C ILE A 106 10.22 4.75 3.28
N THR A 107 10.94 5.70 3.91
CA THR A 107 11.87 5.35 4.99
C THR A 107 11.10 4.86 6.21
N ASN A 108 11.62 3.85 6.91
CA ASN A 108 11.11 3.33 8.16
C ASN A 108 12.13 3.58 9.30
N PRO A 109 11.75 4.19 10.43
CA PRO A 109 10.47 4.85 10.65
C PRO A 109 10.24 6.06 9.75
N SER A 110 9.00 6.26 9.31
CA SER A 110 8.65 7.38 8.43
C SER A 110 8.75 8.70 9.19
N THR A 111 9.83 9.46 8.94
CA THR A 111 9.91 10.89 9.25
C THR A 111 9.34 11.75 8.11
N ASP A 112 8.81 11.12 7.05
CA ASP A 112 8.26 11.81 5.91
C ASP A 112 7.09 12.70 6.34
N ASN A 113 7.26 14.01 6.14
CA ASN A 113 6.16 14.96 6.25
C ASN A 113 5.19 14.66 5.11
N ILE A 114 3.95 14.30 5.45
CA ILE A 114 2.87 14.17 4.46
C ILE A 114 2.67 15.55 3.84
N PRO A 115 2.91 15.73 2.52
CA PRO A 115 2.70 17.01 1.88
C PRO A 115 1.26 17.47 2.05
N SER A 116 1.04 18.78 2.22
CA SER A 116 -0.31 19.32 2.34
C SER A 116 -1.18 18.89 1.15
N GLY A 117 -2.40 18.42 1.45
CA GLY A 117 -3.33 17.91 0.45
C GLY A 117 -3.08 16.47 -0.01
N GLN A 118 -2.14 15.73 0.62
CA GLN A 118 -1.97 14.30 0.39
C GLN A 118 -2.44 13.47 1.58
N LEU A 119 -2.86 12.25 1.27
CA LEU A 119 -3.05 11.15 2.20
C LEU A 119 -1.83 10.25 2.13
N MET A 120 -1.43 9.70 3.28
CA MET A 120 -0.42 8.65 3.36
C MET A 120 -0.82 7.61 4.40
N GLU A 121 -0.83 6.34 3.99
CA GLU A 121 -1.25 5.22 4.82
C GLU A 121 -0.15 4.16 4.82
N TRP A 122 0.30 3.79 6.02
CA TRP A 122 1.22 2.68 6.24
C TRP A 122 0.71 1.85 7.42
N ALA A 123 1.21 0.62 7.55
CA ALA A 123 0.73 -0.32 8.56
C ALA A 123 -0.78 -0.62 8.50
N THR A 124 -1.43 -0.40 7.35
CA THR A 124 -2.88 -0.65 7.12
C THR A 124 -3.14 -1.93 6.32
N PHE A 125 -2.11 -2.72 6.02
CA PHE A 125 -2.24 -3.84 5.09
C PHE A 125 -2.82 -5.10 5.76
N THR A 126 -3.46 -5.98 4.97
CA THR A 126 -3.94 -7.30 5.41
C THR A 126 -3.30 -8.42 4.57
N MET A 127 -3.39 -9.66 5.07
CA MET A 127 -2.81 -10.85 4.43
C MET A 127 -3.83 -12.00 4.33
N ASP A 128 -5.08 -11.69 4.03
CA ASP A 128 -6.17 -12.67 4.03
C ASP A 128 -6.03 -13.63 2.83
N ALA A 129 -5.99 -14.93 3.10
CA ALA A 129 -5.83 -15.97 2.06
C ALA A 129 -4.62 -15.75 1.12
N ASN A 130 -3.51 -15.21 1.65
CA ASN A 130 -2.32 -14.81 0.89
C ASN A 130 -2.57 -13.67 -0.12
N VAL A 131 -3.59 -12.86 0.07
CA VAL A 131 -3.85 -11.65 -0.71
C VAL A 131 -3.49 -10.43 0.10
N LEU A 132 -2.78 -9.47 -0.51
CA LEU A 132 -2.57 -8.15 0.05
C LEU A 132 -3.86 -7.35 -0.04
N GLY A 133 -4.42 -7.01 1.11
CA GLY A 133 -5.56 -6.11 1.26
C GLY A 133 -5.20 -4.85 2.03
N VAL A 134 -6.20 -3.98 2.24
CA VAL A 134 -6.06 -2.73 3.00
C VAL A 134 -7.23 -2.60 3.97
N LYS A 135 -6.92 -2.29 5.23
CA LYS A 135 -7.83 -2.03 6.33
C LYS A 135 -7.31 -0.83 7.11
N ASP A 136 -7.81 0.34 6.75
CA ASP A 136 -7.45 1.66 7.32
C ASP A 136 -8.63 2.31 8.09
N GLY A 137 -9.76 1.60 8.22
CA GLY A 137 -10.98 2.12 8.83
C GLY A 137 -11.94 2.79 7.84
N SER A 138 -11.62 2.85 6.55
CA SER A 138 -12.53 3.35 5.51
C SER A 138 -13.80 2.50 5.42
N THR A 139 -14.92 3.16 5.16
CA THR A 139 -16.23 2.53 4.91
C THR A 139 -16.42 2.12 3.44
N LEU A 140 -15.48 2.47 2.56
CA LEU A 140 -15.52 2.11 1.15
C LEU A 140 -15.21 0.62 0.98
N THR A 141 -16.10 -0.11 0.29
CA THR A 141 -16.04 -1.57 0.16
C THR A 141 -15.46 -2.05 -1.17
N ASN A 142 -15.42 -1.20 -2.20
CA ASN A 142 -14.96 -1.54 -3.55
C ASN A 142 -13.48 -1.18 -3.78
N ARG A 143 -12.65 -1.41 -2.76
CA ARG A 143 -11.24 -1.06 -2.80
C ARG A 143 -10.45 -2.17 -3.49
N THR A 144 -9.61 -1.80 -4.45
CA THR A 144 -8.84 -2.77 -5.23
C THR A 144 -7.51 -2.19 -5.65
N PHE A 145 -6.48 -3.02 -5.67
CA PHE A 145 -5.22 -2.64 -6.27
C PHE A 145 -5.39 -2.56 -7.79
N VAL A 146 -4.75 -1.57 -8.39
CA VAL A 146 -4.78 -1.32 -9.83
C VAL A 146 -3.37 -1.13 -10.36
N ALA A 147 -3.17 -1.59 -11.58
CA ALA A 147 -2.01 -1.27 -12.40
C ALA A 147 -2.34 -0.06 -13.28
N ILE A 148 -1.56 1.01 -13.14
CA ILE A 148 -1.66 2.23 -13.94
C ILE A 148 -0.66 2.12 -15.08
N SER A 149 -1.12 2.13 -16.33
CA SER A 149 -0.24 2.09 -17.50
C SER A 149 0.51 3.41 -17.67
N GLY A 150 1.83 3.35 -17.86
CA GLY A 150 2.69 4.48 -18.15
C GLY A 150 3.84 4.14 -19.10
N SER A 151 4.65 5.13 -19.45
CA SER A 151 5.77 4.98 -20.41
C SER A 151 6.86 3.98 -19.95
N GLY A 152 6.96 3.72 -18.65
CA GLY A 152 7.95 2.84 -18.05
C GLY A 152 7.41 1.48 -17.59
N GLY A 153 6.16 1.13 -17.91
CA GLY A 153 5.50 -0.08 -17.43
C GLY A 153 4.23 0.23 -16.65
N TYR A 154 3.95 -0.57 -15.62
CA TYR A 154 2.73 -0.43 -14.82
C TYR A 154 3.06 -0.07 -13.37
N THR A 155 2.70 1.14 -12.95
CA THR A 155 2.79 1.54 -11.55
C THR A 155 1.63 0.95 -10.77
N VAL A 156 1.84 0.57 -9.51
CA VAL A 156 0.79 0.00 -8.66
C VAL A 156 0.18 1.07 -7.77
N ALA A 157 -1.14 1.09 -7.67
CA ALA A 157 -1.88 1.97 -6.79
C ALA A 157 -3.11 1.26 -6.19
N LEU A 158 -3.73 1.87 -5.20
CA LEU A 158 -5.04 1.50 -4.68
C LEU A 158 -6.09 2.43 -5.27
N TYR A 159 -7.10 1.83 -5.90
CA TYR A 159 -8.38 2.48 -6.18
C TYR A 159 -9.31 2.21 -5.00
N ASP A 160 -9.86 3.27 -4.41
CA ASP A 160 -10.73 3.18 -3.24
C ASP A 160 -12.21 2.91 -3.59
N GLY A 161 -12.56 2.85 -4.88
CA GLY A 161 -13.94 2.66 -5.33
C GLY A 161 -14.73 3.95 -5.55
N ALA A 162 -14.18 5.12 -5.21
CA ALA A 162 -14.86 6.42 -5.28
C ALA A 162 -14.02 7.53 -5.93
N SER A 163 -12.70 7.37 -5.97
CA SER A 163 -11.73 8.32 -6.51
C SER A 163 -11.99 8.63 -7.99
N THR A 164 -11.73 9.87 -8.39
CA THR A 164 -11.78 10.23 -9.81
C THR A 164 -10.53 9.70 -10.51
N VAL A 165 -10.72 8.87 -11.55
CA VAL A 165 -9.63 8.25 -12.30
C VAL A 165 -9.57 8.80 -13.72
N THR A 166 -8.49 9.49 -14.05
CA THR A 166 -8.22 9.96 -15.43
C THR A 166 -7.19 9.10 -16.16
N GLN A 167 -6.56 8.15 -15.45
CA GLN A 167 -5.57 7.24 -16.02
C GLN A 167 -6.22 5.93 -16.50
N ASN A 168 -5.54 5.22 -17.40
CA ASN A 168 -5.94 3.86 -17.75
C ASN A 168 -5.51 2.89 -16.64
N ILE A 169 -6.48 2.38 -15.89
CA ILE A 169 -6.27 1.45 -14.79
C ILE A 169 -6.73 0.03 -15.14
N VAL A 170 -5.98 -0.95 -14.69
CA VAL A 170 -6.33 -2.36 -14.80
C VAL A 170 -6.39 -2.96 -13.39
N PRO A 171 -7.53 -3.53 -12.95
CA PRO A 171 -7.61 -4.18 -11.65
C PRO A 171 -6.65 -5.35 -11.53
N ILE A 172 -5.99 -5.45 -10.38
CA ILE A 172 -5.05 -6.52 -10.04
C ILE A 172 -5.29 -7.00 -8.60
N THR A 173 -5.06 -8.29 -8.37
CA THR A 173 -4.89 -8.84 -7.03
C THR A 173 -3.40 -9.04 -6.77
N LEU A 174 -2.89 -8.59 -5.63
CA LEU A 174 -1.50 -8.82 -5.23
C LEU A 174 -1.45 -9.99 -4.26
N ASN A 175 -0.80 -11.08 -4.66
CA ASN A 175 -0.66 -12.29 -3.85
C ASN A 175 0.71 -12.32 -3.17
N TRP A 176 0.72 -12.68 -1.90
CA TRP A 176 1.92 -12.99 -1.14
C TRP A 176 2.50 -14.32 -1.60
N VAL A 177 3.75 -14.30 -2.03
CA VAL A 177 4.52 -15.48 -2.43
C VAL A 177 5.72 -15.59 -1.49
N LYS A 178 5.81 -16.68 -0.73
CA LYS A 178 6.95 -16.94 0.13
C LYS A 178 8.23 -17.03 -0.71
N THR A 179 9.27 -16.35 -0.29
CA THR A 179 10.61 -16.48 -0.89
C THR A 179 11.47 -17.36 0.00
N THR A 180 12.21 -18.28 -0.61
CA THR A 180 13.24 -19.10 0.06
C THR A 180 14.51 -18.30 0.31
#